data_AF-A0A511QLM0-F1
#
_entry.id   AF-A0A511QLM0-F1
#
_cell.length_a   1.000
_cell.length_b   1.000
_cell.length_c   1.000
_cell.angle_alpha   90.00
_cell.angle_beta   90.00
_cell.angle_gamma   90.00
#
_symmetry.space_group_name_H-M   'P 1'
#
loop_
_entity.id
_entity.type
_entity.pdbx_description
1 polymer ?
#
loop_
_entity_poly.entity_id
_entity_poly.type
_entity_poly.pdbx_seq_one_letter_code
_entity_poly.pdbx_strand_id
1 'polypeptide(L)'
;MREIKEACLNLQNHFHGNVNLLLALKWLDEHGLTFPASQWPQVIQSLGRTEALLLHFRELRRKSKQHLPESLYRDSLQFELQLERQQQADIIDIIHRIELTQVEAPHLADDYCHQLGAEHLAVIFNKQRP
;
A
#
# COMPACT_ATOMS: atom_id res chain seq x y z
N MET A 1 -8.91 -0.35 15.50
CA MET A 1 -9.01 -1.15 14.25
C MET A 1 -9.93 -0.53 13.20
N ARG A 2 -11.16 -0.10 13.55
CA ARG A 2 -12.06 0.54 12.58
C ARG A 2 -11.49 1.82 11.96
N GLU A 3 -10.91 2.70 12.78
CA GLU A 3 -10.28 3.96 12.35
C GLU A 3 -9.13 3.73 11.35
N ILE A 4 -8.22 2.78 11.63
CA ILE A 4 -7.11 2.41 10.73
C ILE A 4 -7.65 1.89 9.39
N LYS A 5 -8.68 1.04 9.41
CA LYS A 5 -9.29 0.53 8.19
C LYS A 5 -9.89 1.67 7.35
N GLU A 6 -10.58 2.60 7.99
CA GLU A 6 -11.16 3.76 7.32
C GLU A 6 -10.06 4.68 6.76
N ALA A 7 -8.96 4.88 7.48
CA ALA A 7 -7.80 5.62 7.00
C ALA A 7 -7.12 4.95 5.79
N CYS A 8 -6.93 3.62 5.80
CA CYS A 8 -6.40 2.89 4.64
C CYS A 8 -7.32 3.03 3.42
N LEU A 9 -8.64 2.92 3.63
CA LEU A 9 -9.61 3.13 2.55
C LEU A 9 -9.59 4.58 2.04
N ASN A 10 -9.40 5.56 2.91
CA ASN A 10 -9.29 6.96 2.52
C ASN A 10 -8.02 7.20 1.68
N LEU A 11 -6.86 6.73 2.18
CA LEU A 11 -5.59 6.77 1.48
C LEU A 11 -5.70 6.17 0.07
N GLN A 12 -6.30 4.98 -0.05
CA GLN A 12 -6.44 4.28 -1.33
C GLN A 12 -7.37 5.01 -2.30
N ASN A 13 -8.52 5.49 -1.82
CA ASN A 13 -9.58 5.98 -2.71
C ASN A 13 -9.43 7.46 -3.08
N HIS A 14 -8.88 8.30 -2.19
CA HIS A 14 -8.77 9.75 -2.42
C HIS A 14 -7.34 10.21 -2.74
N PHE A 15 -6.34 9.47 -2.28
CA PHE A 15 -4.92 9.82 -2.49
C PHE A 15 -4.20 8.84 -3.41
N HIS A 16 -4.92 7.86 -3.97
CA HIS A 16 -4.35 6.79 -4.81
C HIS A 16 -3.17 6.07 -4.16
N GLY A 17 -3.13 6.04 -2.83
CA GLY A 17 -2.06 5.43 -2.09
C GLY A 17 -2.15 3.91 -2.10
N ASN A 18 -0.98 3.29 -2.21
CA ASN A 18 -0.83 1.85 -2.16
C ASN A 18 -0.79 1.40 -0.69
N VAL A 19 -1.89 0.77 -0.26
CA VAL A 19 -2.02 0.28 1.12
C VAL A 19 -1.01 -0.83 1.43
N ASN A 20 -0.68 -1.70 0.47
CA ASN A 20 0.32 -2.75 0.70
C ASN A 20 1.72 -2.16 0.94
N LEU A 21 2.07 -1.09 0.21
CA LEU A 21 3.30 -0.36 0.44
C LEU A 21 3.28 0.32 1.81
N LEU A 22 2.20 1.03 2.17
CA LEU A 22 2.07 1.64 3.50
C LEU A 22 2.30 0.61 4.62
N LEU A 23 1.69 -0.58 4.51
CA LEU A 23 1.83 -1.63 5.51
C LEU A 23 3.28 -2.11 5.62
N ALA A 24 3.99 -2.25 4.50
CA ALA A 24 5.40 -2.62 4.49
C ALA A 24 6.30 -1.52 5.09
N LEU A 25 6.03 -0.25 4.77
CA LEU A 25 6.75 0.89 5.36
C LEU A 25 6.53 0.97 6.87
N LYS A 26 5.29 0.75 7.32
CA LYS A 26 4.97 0.70 8.74
C LYS A 26 5.68 -0.45 9.46
N TRP A 27 5.82 -1.59 8.80
CA TRP A 27 6.59 -2.72 9.32
C TRP A 27 8.08 -2.37 9.45
N LEU A 28 8.67 -1.69 8.46
CA LEU A 28 10.05 -1.20 8.56
C LEU A 28 10.21 -0.20 9.72
N ASP A 29 9.27 0.74 9.85
CA ASP A 29 9.26 1.70 10.95
C ASP A 29 9.21 1.02 12.33
N GLU A 30 8.41 -0.04 12.47
CA GLU A 30 8.32 -0.82 13.71
C GLU A 30 9.61 -1.57 14.06
N HIS A 31 10.49 -1.82 13.09
CA HIS A 31 11.79 -2.45 13.28
C HIS A 31 12.95 -1.43 13.31
N GLY A 32 12.65 -0.12 13.33
CA GLY A 32 13.66 0.93 13.31
C GLY A 32 14.47 0.95 12.02
N LEU A 33 13.90 0.46 10.92
CA LEU A 33 14.56 0.38 9.62
C LEU A 33 14.08 1.51 8.72
N THR A 34 15.02 2.12 8.00
CA THR A 34 14.75 3.14 6.98
C THR A 34 15.59 2.92 5.74
N PHE A 35 15.30 3.65 4.68
CA PHE A 35 16.11 3.72 3.46
C PHE A 35 16.24 5.17 2.99
N PRO A 36 17.31 5.53 2.28
CA PRO A 36 17.53 6.91 1.86
C PRO A 36 16.46 7.37 0.85
N ALA A 37 16.11 8.65 0.91
CA ALA A 37 15.05 9.22 0.07
C ALA A 37 15.28 9.04 -1.44
N SER A 38 16.54 8.83 -1.87
CA SER A 38 16.90 8.51 -3.25
C SER A 38 16.33 7.18 -3.75
N GLN A 39 15.92 6.27 -2.86
CA GLN A 39 15.34 4.97 -3.20
C GLN A 39 13.82 5.02 -3.44
N TRP A 40 13.13 6.09 -3.02
CA TRP A 40 11.68 6.22 -3.20
C TRP A 40 11.23 6.04 -4.66
N PRO A 41 11.87 6.68 -5.67
CA PRO A 41 11.48 6.49 -7.06
C PRO A 41 11.58 5.03 -7.50
N GLN A 42 12.62 4.32 -7.07
CA GLN A 42 12.80 2.90 -7.40
C GLN A 42 11.68 2.06 -6.80
N VAL A 43 11.38 2.24 -5.51
CA VAL A 43 10.30 1.53 -4.80
C VAL A 43 8.95 1.76 -5.48
N ILE A 44 8.60 3.02 -5.77
CA ILE A 44 7.31 3.36 -6.40
C ILE A 44 7.22 2.79 -7.83
N GLN A 45 8.29 2.95 -8.62
CA GLN A 45 8.29 2.48 -10.02
C GLN A 45 8.14 0.97 -10.14
N SER A 46 8.79 0.19 -9.26
CA SER A 46 8.68 -1.27 -9.28
C SER A 46 7.26 -1.78 -9.03
N LEU A 47 6.42 -0.99 -8.35
CA LEU A 47 5.02 -1.33 -8.10
C LEU A 47 4.07 -0.84 -9.19
N GLY A 48 4.51 0.07 -10.08
CA GLY A 48 3.66 0.73 -11.05
C GLY A 48 2.90 -0.22 -11.98
N ARG A 49 3.54 -1.33 -12.40
CA ARG A 49 2.88 -2.34 -13.25
C ARG A 49 1.74 -3.05 -12.53
N THR A 50 2.00 -3.53 -11.32
CA THR A 50 1.01 -4.28 -10.53
C THR A 50 -0.11 -3.35 -10.03
N GLU A 51 0.22 -2.10 -9.70
CA GLU A 51 -0.76 -1.07 -9.30
C GLU A 51 -1.73 -0.72 -10.44
N ALA A 52 -1.22 -0.49 -11.66
CA ALA A 52 -2.07 -0.17 -12.81
C ALA A 52 -3.08 -1.28 -13.11
N LEU A 53 -2.64 -2.55 -13.03
CA LEU A 53 -3.52 -3.71 -13.20
C LEU A 53 -4.56 -3.79 -12.05
N LEU A 54 -4.12 -3.64 -10.79
CA LEU A 54 -5.02 -3.66 -9.64
C LEU A 54 -6.12 -2.59 -9.72
N LEU A 55 -5.77 -1.37 -10.10
CA LEU A 55 -6.74 -0.29 -10.28
C LEU A 55 -7.80 -0.64 -11.34
N HIS A 56 -7.36 -1.19 -12.47
CA HIS A 56 -8.27 -1.64 -13.53
C HIS A 56 -9.24 -2.73 -13.05
N PHE A 57 -8.73 -3.76 -12.36
CA PHE A 57 -9.58 -4.84 -11.85
C PHE A 57 -10.51 -4.38 -10.72
N ARG A 58 -10.07 -3.46 -9.85
CA ARG A 58 -10.93 -2.84 -8.82
C ARG A 58 -12.07 -2.06 -9.45
N GLU A 59 -11.80 -1.31 -10.51
CA GLU A 59 -12.83 -0.57 -11.24
C GLU A 59 -13.80 -1.52 -11.95
N LEU A 60 -13.28 -2.55 -12.63
CA LEU A 60 -14.10 -3.58 -13.26
C LEU A 60 -15.04 -4.22 -12.24
N ARG A 61 -14.51 -4.64 -11.08
CA ARG A 61 -15.30 -5.25 -10.01
C ARG A 61 -16.36 -4.31 -9.44
N ARG A 62 -16.04 -3.02 -9.28
CA ARG A 62 -17.02 -1.99 -8.84
C ARG A 62 -18.18 -1.86 -9.81
N LYS A 63 -17.91 -1.75 -11.12
CA LYS A 63 -18.94 -1.68 -12.17
C LYS A 63 -19.77 -2.97 -12.26
N SER A 64 -19.13 -4.09 -11.97
CA SER A 64 -19.69 -5.43 -12.11
C SER A 64 -20.64 -5.85 -10.99
N LYS A 65 -20.50 -5.27 -9.80
CA LYS A 65 -21.17 -5.71 -8.56
C LYS A 65 -22.70 -5.82 -8.66
N GLN A 66 -23.34 -5.11 -9.58
CA GLN A 66 -24.80 -5.09 -9.74
C GLN A 66 -25.31 -5.88 -10.96
N HIS A 67 -24.45 -6.25 -11.91
CA HIS A 67 -24.89 -6.71 -13.24
C HIS A 67 -24.29 -8.05 -13.69
N LEU A 68 -23.26 -8.57 -13.00
CA LEU A 68 -22.62 -9.84 -13.39
C LEU A 68 -23.14 -11.04 -12.58
N PRO A 69 -23.18 -12.24 -13.21
CA PRO A 69 -23.35 -13.50 -12.50
C PRO A 69 -22.36 -13.64 -11.34
N GLU A 70 -22.82 -14.24 -10.25
CA GLU A 70 -22.02 -14.40 -9.02
C GLU A 70 -20.69 -15.12 -9.27
N SER A 71 -20.64 -16.10 -10.18
CA SER A 71 -19.42 -16.80 -10.56
C SER A 71 -18.34 -15.86 -11.11
N LEU A 72 -18.70 -14.99 -12.05
CA LEU A 72 -17.77 -14.05 -12.67
C LEU A 72 -17.32 -12.96 -11.69
N TYR A 73 -18.19 -12.55 -10.77
CA TYR A 73 -17.82 -11.65 -9.67
C TYR A 73 -16.79 -12.31 -8.74
N ARG A 74 -16.96 -13.60 -8.42
CA ARG A 74 -16.01 -14.37 -7.59
C ARG A 74 -14.67 -14.55 -8.29
N ASP A 75 -14.66 -14.85 -9.59
CA ASP A 75 -13.43 -14.95 -10.37
C ASP A 75 -12.67 -13.62 -10.39
N SER A 76 -13.38 -12.51 -10.62
CA SER A 76 -12.78 -11.16 -10.56
C SER A 76 -12.17 -10.85 -9.19
N LEU A 77 -12.82 -11.24 -8.09
CA LEU A 77 -12.26 -11.11 -6.75
C LEU A 77 -11.02 -11.97 -6.56
N GLN A 78 -11.00 -13.20 -7.09
CA GLN A 78 -9.85 -14.08 -7.01
C GLN A 78 -8.63 -13.49 -7.75
N PHE A 79 -8.84 -12.91 -8.93
CA PHE A 79 -7.77 -12.21 -9.66
C PHE A 79 -7.25 -10.99 -8.91
N GLU A 80 -8.14 -10.19 -8.30
CA GLU A 80 -7.75 -9.05 -7.43
C GLU A 80 -6.82 -9.53 -6.30
N LEU A 81 -7.22 -10.60 -5.58
CA LEU A 81 -6.42 -11.17 -4.49
C LEU A 81 -5.07 -11.73 -4.97
N GLN A 82 -5.01 -12.33 -6.16
CA GLN A 82 -3.76 -12.81 -6.74
C GLN A 82 -2.80 -11.66 -7.05
N LEU A 83 -3.31 -10.56 -7.60
CA LEU A 83 -2.52 -9.36 -7.88
C LEU A 83 -2.04 -8.68 -6.60
N GLU A 84 -2.86 -8.61 -5.55
CA GLU A 84 -2.45 -8.06 -4.25
C GLU A 84 -1.32 -8.89 -3.63
N ARG A 85 -1.41 -10.23 -3.71
CA ARG A 85 -0.33 -11.12 -3.28
C ARG A 85 0.95 -10.94 -4.09
N GLN A 86 0.84 -10.77 -5.41
CA GLN A 86 1.99 -10.48 -6.25
C GLN A 86 2.63 -9.14 -5.86
N GLN A 87 1.83 -8.11 -5.62
CA GLN A 87 2.32 -6.81 -5.19
C GLN A 87 3.09 -6.89 -3.86
N GLN A 88 2.58 -7.66 -2.89
CA GLN A 88 3.28 -7.88 -1.63
C GLN A 88 4.61 -8.62 -1.82
N ALA A 89 4.67 -9.62 -2.71
CA ALA A 89 5.91 -10.30 -3.07
C ALA A 89 6.91 -9.33 -3.73
N ASP A 90 6.44 -8.50 -4.67
CA ASP A 90 7.25 -7.47 -5.33
C ASP A 90 7.84 -6.49 -4.29
N ILE A 91 7.02 -6.02 -3.33
CA ILE A 91 7.44 -5.15 -2.22
C ILE A 91 8.56 -5.79 -1.41
N ILE A 92 8.40 -7.05 -1.02
CA ILE A 92 9.39 -7.78 -0.23
C ILE A 92 10.70 -7.91 -1.02
N ASP A 93 10.62 -8.24 -2.32
CA ASP A 93 11.79 -8.36 -3.18
C ASP A 93 12.55 -7.03 -3.31
N ILE A 94 11.85 -5.89 -3.37
CA ILE A 94 12.47 -4.56 -3.39
C ILE A 94 13.15 -4.26 -2.06
N ILE A 95 12.47 -4.53 -0.94
CA ILE A 95 12.99 -4.28 0.41
C ILE A 95 14.28 -5.09 0.65
N HIS A 96 14.38 -6.32 0.14
CA HIS A 96 15.61 -7.10 0.21
C HIS A 96 16.76 -6.59 -0.67
N ARG A 97 16.47 -5.75 -1.67
CA ARG A 97 17.46 -5.20 -2.63
C ARG A 97 17.95 -3.81 -2.27
N ILE A 98 17.20 -3.07 -1.45
CA ILE A 98 17.60 -1.75 -0.98
C ILE A 98 18.45 -1.88 0.29
N GLU A 99 19.40 -0.97 0.44
CA GLU A 99 20.19 -0.87 1.66
C GLU A 99 19.32 -0.25 2.76
N LEU A 100 19.04 -1.04 3.79
CA LEU A 100 18.30 -0.60 4.98
C LEU A 100 19.28 -0.17 6.06
N THR A 101 19.02 0.99 6.67
CA THR A 101 19.79 1.50 7.80
C THR A 101 18.92 1.58 9.04
N GLN A 102 19.56 1.54 10.20
CA GLN A 102 18.89 1.77 11.48
C GLN A 102 18.58 3.27 11.65
N VAL A 103 17.43 3.57 12.23
CA VAL A 103 17.03 4.94 12.57
C VAL A 103 16.40 4.98 13.96
N GLU A 104 16.71 6.02 14.73
CA GLU A 104 16.15 6.20 16.08
C GLU A 104 14.67 6.63 16.04
N ALA A 105 14.30 7.42 15.02
CA ALA A 105 12.95 7.94 14.82
C ALA A 105 12.42 7.43 13.46
N PRO A 106 11.51 6.44 13.47
CA PRO A 106 10.85 5.96 12.26
C PRO A 106 10.05 7.06 11.56
N HIS A 107 10.08 7.08 10.23
CA HIS A 107 9.49 8.17 9.43
C HIS A 107 8.95 7.73 8.06
N LEU A 108 9.06 6.45 7.68
CA LEU A 108 8.73 6.00 6.33
C LEU A 108 7.23 6.09 6.02
N ALA A 109 6.37 5.69 6.95
CA ALA A 109 4.92 5.80 6.78
C ALA A 109 4.46 7.28 6.71
N ASP A 110 5.12 8.16 7.48
CA ASP A 110 4.86 9.60 7.47
C ASP A 110 5.30 10.25 6.16
N ASP A 111 6.52 9.97 5.72
CA ASP A 111 7.06 10.44 4.44
C ASP A 111 6.16 10.02 3.29
N TYR A 112 5.67 8.78 3.30
CA TYR A 112 4.77 8.28 2.27
C TYR A 112 3.43 9.01 2.27
N CYS A 113 2.84 9.24 3.45
CA CYS A 113 1.61 10.01 3.56
C CYS A 113 1.83 11.46 3.10
N HIS A 114 2.98 12.07 3.40
CA HIS A 114 3.31 13.42 2.95
C HIS A 114 3.49 13.51 1.43
N GLN A 115 4.19 12.56 0.81
CA GLN A 115 4.35 12.50 -0.66
C GLN A 115 3.00 12.41 -1.40
N LEU A 116 1.99 11.79 -0.78
CA LEU A 116 0.65 11.67 -1.32
C LEU A 116 -0.27 12.87 -0.99
N GLY A 117 0.18 13.85 -0.19
CA GLY A 117 -0.66 14.93 0.32
C GLY A 117 -1.68 14.48 1.37
N ALA A 118 -1.42 13.34 2.02
CA ALA A 118 -2.30 12.66 2.99
C ALA A 118 -1.77 12.75 4.43
N GLU A 119 -1.03 13.80 4.77
CA GLU A 119 -0.33 14.01 6.05
C GLU A 119 -1.22 13.78 7.29
N HIS A 120 -2.49 14.20 7.21
CA HIS A 120 -3.47 14.02 8.28
C HIS A 120 -3.79 12.54 8.57
N LEU A 121 -3.59 11.63 7.60
CA LEU A 121 -3.75 10.18 7.81
C LEU A 121 -2.54 9.57 8.51
N ALA A 122 -1.35 10.17 8.39
CA ALA A 122 -0.11 9.70 8.99
C ALA A 122 -0.24 9.62 10.52
N VAL A 123 -0.89 10.62 11.12
CA VAL A 123 -1.23 10.66 12.56
C VAL A 123 -2.03 9.43 12.99
N ILE A 124 -2.92 8.92 12.14
CA ILE A 124 -3.74 7.74 12.45
C ILE A 124 -2.89 6.46 12.39
N PHE A 125 -2.00 6.35 11.42
CA PHE A 125 -1.12 5.20 11.25
C PHE A 125 -0.02 5.12 12.31
N ASN A 126 0.40 6.28 12.84
CA ASN A 126 1.44 6.38 13.87
C ASN A 126 0.94 6.35 15.31
N LYS A 127 -0.38 6.30 15.53
CA LYS A 127 -0.94 5.98 16.86
C LYS A 127 -0.43 4.58 17.26
N GLN A 128 0.62 4.54 18.06
CA GLN A 128 1.14 3.31 18.64
C GLN A 128 0.00 2.60 19.38
N ARG A 129 -0.07 1.29 19.18
CA ARG A 129 -0.89 0.43 20.04
C ARG A 129 -0.30 0.54 21.45
N PRO A 130 -1.09 0.85 22.49
CA PRO A 130 -0.62 0.82 23.86
C PRO A 130 -0.14 -0.59 24.25
#